data_AF-A0A7C7VZB1-F1
#
_entry.id   AF-A0A7C7VZB1-F1
#
_cell.length_a   1.000
_cell.length_b   1.000
_cell.length_c   1.000
_cell.angle_alpha   90.00
_cell.angle_beta   90.00
_cell.angle_gamma   90.00
#
_symmetry.space_group_name_H-M   'P 1'
#
loop_
_entity.id
_entity.type
_entity.pdbx_description
1 polymer ?
#
loop_
_entity_poly.entity_id
_entity_poly.type
_entity_poly.pdbx_seq_one_letter_code
_entity_poly.pdbx_strand_id
1 'polypeptide(L)'
;MAPDRELAFAERRYALCEEIAREVILTSGRVPRLTELLDRVLLSRIFGIPIFLGIMWLVFQFAFRASEPFMGWIEAGFSALGEWAAGAIPSPWWASFIADGIIGGLGFILTFVPPIFFLFLAIAVLEDSGYMARVAFLWDRVMTGIGLSGKSVIPLLLGFGCNVPAIIATRTIEDERDRLITVLVNPLISCSARLPVYVLLAGTFFRERAGTVIFGMYLLGILLAVGMA
;
A
#
# COMPACT_ATOMS: atom_id res chain seq x y z
N MET A 1 34.60 0.19 8.16
CA MET A 1 35.00 -0.44 9.45
C MET A 1 34.61 0.43 10.66
N ALA A 2 33.39 1.00 10.67
CA ALA A 2 32.85 1.82 11.75
C ALA A 2 31.59 1.29 12.49
N PRO A 3 31.02 0.09 12.22
CA PRO A 3 29.77 -0.31 12.86
C PRO A 3 29.91 -0.66 14.36
N ASP A 4 31.08 -1.10 14.82
CA ASP A 4 31.28 -1.57 16.21
C ASP A 4 31.11 -0.48 17.27
N ARG A 5 31.48 0.77 16.98
CA ARG A 5 31.42 1.84 18.00
C ARG A 5 30.00 2.33 18.22
N GLU A 6 29.20 2.44 17.15
CA GLU A 6 27.80 2.81 17.25
C GLU A 6 26.99 1.72 17.95
N LEU A 7 27.26 0.44 17.64
CA LEU A 7 26.68 -0.70 18.35
C LEU A 7 27.04 -0.71 19.84
N ALA A 8 28.30 -0.48 20.18
CA ALA A 8 28.75 -0.42 21.59
C ALA A 8 28.11 0.75 22.36
N PHE A 9 27.90 1.90 21.71
CA PHE A 9 27.18 3.02 22.31
C PHE A 9 25.69 2.74 22.49
N ALA A 10 25.06 2.07 21.52
CA ALA A 10 23.67 1.65 21.61
C ALA A 10 23.47 0.65 22.75
N GLU A 11 24.31 -0.39 22.85
CA GLU A 11 24.26 -1.38 23.95
C GLU A 11 24.35 -0.73 25.32
N ARG A 12 25.26 0.24 25.49
CA ARG A 12 25.43 0.93 26.77
C ARG A 12 24.23 1.78 27.15
N ARG A 13 23.60 2.44 26.17
CA ARG A 13 22.37 3.21 26.40
C ARG A 13 21.20 2.29 26.76
N TYR A 14 21.05 1.17 26.05
CA TYR A 14 20.01 0.19 26.37
C TYR A 14 20.21 -0.40 27.76
N ALA A 15 21.44 -0.75 28.13
CA ALA A 15 21.77 -1.24 29.47
C ALA A 15 21.39 -0.22 30.56
N LEU A 16 21.71 1.06 30.35
CA LEU A 16 21.36 2.13 31.30
C LEU A 16 19.84 2.33 31.42
N CYS A 17 19.12 2.31 30.30
CA CYS A 17 17.66 2.39 30.29
C CYS A 17 17.03 1.20 31.03
N GLU A 18 17.59 0.00 30.88
CA GLU A 18 17.11 -1.21 31.55
C GLU A 18 17.36 -1.19 33.07
N GLU A 19 18.50 -0.64 33.49
CA GLU A 19 18.86 -0.45 34.89
C GLU A 19 17.92 0.53 35.58
N ILE A 20 17.70 1.70 34.95
CA ILE A 20 16.73 2.70 35.43
C ILE A 20 15.31 2.12 35.43
N ALA A 21 14.89 1.45 34.35
CA ALA A 21 13.58 0.83 34.28
C ALA A 21 13.36 -0.19 35.42
N ARG A 22 14.37 -0.97 35.80
CA ARG A 22 14.29 -1.89 36.95
C ARG A 22 14.12 -1.18 38.29
N GLU A 23 14.70 -0.01 38.47
CA GLU A 23 14.56 0.77 39.71
C GLU A 23 13.18 1.44 39.84
N VAL A 24 12.58 1.89 38.72
CA VAL A 24 11.32 2.65 38.77
C VAL A 24 10.07 1.80 38.52
N ILE A 25 10.19 0.63 37.88
CA ILE A 25 9.04 -0.27 37.64
C ILE A 25 8.75 -1.08 38.92
N LEU A 26 7.98 -0.47 39.82
CA LEU A 26 7.51 -1.05 41.09
C LEU A 26 6.40 -2.11 40.91
N THR A 27 5.80 -2.18 39.73
CA THR A 27 4.86 -3.22 39.32
C THR A 27 5.01 -3.39 37.82
N SER A 28 5.53 -4.54 37.39
CA SER A 28 5.35 -4.98 36.01
C SER A 28 3.86 -5.17 35.82
N GLY A 29 3.19 -4.20 35.17
CA GLY A 29 1.84 -4.42 34.68
C GLY A 29 1.91 -5.68 33.85
N ARG A 30 1.23 -6.76 34.29
CA ARG A 30 1.19 -8.00 33.53
C ARG A 30 0.66 -7.65 32.16
N VAL A 31 1.55 -7.67 31.17
CA VAL A 31 1.14 -7.67 29.76
C VAL A 31 0.12 -8.82 29.66
N PRO A 32 -1.10 -8.58 29.18
CA PRO A 32 -2.10 -9.64 29.11
C PRO A 32 -1.47 -10.86 28.43
N ARG A 33 -1.57 -12.05 29.03
CA ARG A 33 -0.97 -13.28 28.46
C ARG A 33 -1.35 -13.49 26.99
N LEU A 34 -2.51 -12.99 26.59
CA LEU A 34 -2.99 -12.98 25.22
C LEU A 34 -2.09 -12.16 24.28
N THR A 35 -1.65 -10.97 24.69
CA THR A 35 -0.76 -10.09 23.90
C THR A 35 0.63 -10.72 23.75
N GLU A 36 1.19 -11.29 24.83
CA GLU A 36 2.48 -12.00 24.77
C GLU A 36 2.43 -13.25 23.86
N LEU A 37 1.32 -14.00 23.89
CA LEU A 37 1.11 -15.15 23.02
C LEU A 37 0.93 -14.74 21.56
N LEU A 38 0.15 -13.67 21.31
CA LEU A 38 -0.02 -13.12 19.96
C LEU A 38 1.31 -12.64 19.42
N ASP A 39 2.08 -11.87 20.19
CA ASP A 39 3.38 -11.36 19.78
C ASP A 39 4.37 -12.48 19.49
N ARG A 40 4.39 -13.56 20.29
CA ARG A 40 5.27 -14.70 20.05
C ARG A 40 4.97 -15.42 18.73
N VAL A 41 3.70 -15.47 18.32
CA VAL A 41 3.29 -16.06 17.04
C VAL A 41 3.51 -15.08 15.89
N LEU A 42 3.06 -13.83 16.05
CA LEU A 42 3.09 -12.76 15.04
C LEU A 42 4.51 -12.27 14.73
N LEU A 43 5.43 -12.31 15.70
CA LEU A 43 6.83 -11.89 15.55
C LEU A 43 7.79 -13.07 15.36
N SER A 44 7.27 -14.29 15.22
CA SER A 44 8.15 -15.42 14.92
C SER A 44 8.82 -15.20 13.55
N ARG A 45 10.13 -15.42 13.49
CA ARG A 45 10.95 -15.17 12.29
C ARG A 45 10.46 -15.92 11.04
N ILE A 46 9.72 -17.01 11.23
CA ILE A 46 9.24 -17.88 10.15
C ILE A 46 7.75 -17.65 9.86
N PHE A 47 6.89 -17.48 10.88
CA PHE A 47 5.45 -17.29 10.65
C PHE A 47 5.02 -15.83 10.54
N GLY A 48 5.83 -14.88 11.01
CA GLY A 48 5.48 -13.45 10.97
C GLY A 48 5.24 -12.93 9.55
N ILE A 49 6.12 -13.25 8.60
CA ILE A 49 6.00 -12.78 7.20
C ILE A 49 4.76 -13.40 6.52
N PRO A 50 4.52 -14.73 6.57
CA PRO A 50 3.29 -15.33 6.06
C PRO A 50 2.01 -14.77 6.69
N ILE A 51 1.99 -14.57 8.02
CA ILE A 51 0.81 -14.02 8.69
C ILE A 51 0.55 -12.59 8.23
N PHE A 52 1.59 -11.78 8.15
CA PHE A 52 1.47 -10.41 7.66
C PHE A 52 0.96 -10.35 6.21
N LEU A 53 1.49 -11.19 5.31
CA LEU A 53 0.98 -11.34 3.95
C LEU A 53 -0.48 -11.80 3.93
N GLY A 54 -0.86 -12.72 4.82
CA GLY A 54 -2.25 -13.16 5.00
C GLY A 54 -3.18 -12.04 5.47
N ILE A 55 -2.73 -11.19 6.39
CA ILE A 55 -3.47 -10.01 6.86
C ILE A 55 -3.60 -8.98 5.74
N MET A 56 -2.54 -8.68 5.01
CA MET A 56 -2.60 -7.77 3.86
C MET A 56 -3.53 -8.31 2.77
N TRP A 57 -3.50 -9.62 2.52
CA TRP A 57 -4.46 -10.27 1.63
C TRP A 57 -5.89 -10.11 2.11
N LEU A 58 -6.16 -10.30 3.41
CA LEU A 58 -7.49 -10.07 3.99
C LEU A 58 -7.94 -8.61 3.86
N VAL A 59 -7.03 -7.65 4.08
CA VAL A 59 -7.30 -6.22 3.89
C VAL A 59 -7.72 -5.93 2.46
N PHE A 60 -6.98 -6.43 1.47
CA PHE A 60 -7.33 -6.24 0.06
C PHE A 60 -8.64 -6.95 -0.30
N GLN A 61 -8.83 -8.19 0.14
CA GLN A 61 -10.08 -8.92 -0.08
C GLN A 61 -11.29 -8.19 0.52
N PHE A 62 -11.15 -7.69 1.74
CA PHE A 62 -12.18 -6.90 2.39
C PHE A 62 -12.45 -5.62 1.61
N ALA A 63 -11.41 -4.86 1.24
CA ALA A 63 -11.56 -3.62 0.51
C ALA A 63 -12.29 -3.81 -0.83
N PHE A 64 -11.87 -4.80 -1.63
CA PHE A 64 -12.50 -5.06 -2.93
C PHE A 64 -13.91 -5.62 -2.80
N ARG A 65 -14.14 -6.64 -1.96
CA ARG A 65 -15.48 -7.24 -1.81
C ARG A 65 -16.48 -6.31 -1.17
N ALA A 66 -16.07 -5.52 -0.17
CA ALA A 66 -16.96 -4.54 0.45
C ALA A 66 -17.29 -3.39 -0.52
N SER A 67 -16.37 -3.04 -1.41
CA SER A 67 -16.57 -1.97 -2.39
C SER A 67 -17.43 -2.36 -3.59
N GLU A 68 -17.48 -3.65 -3.97
CA GLU A 68 -18.19 -4.18 -5.14
C GLU A 68 -19.63 -3.68 -5.32
N PRO A 69 -20.53 -3.75 -4.30
CA PRO A 69 -21.89 -3.25 -4.47
C PRO A 69 -21.95 -1.74 -4.73
N PHE A 70 -21.07 -0.96 -4.09
CA PHE A 70 -21.01 0.50 -4.29
C PHE A 70 -20.46 0.87 -5.66
N MET A 71 -19.46 0.12 -6.14
CA MET A 71 -18.95 0.25 -7.51
C MET A 71 -20.08 0.01 -8.53
N GLY A 72 -20.85 -1.06 -8.35
CA GLY A 72 -21.99 -1.37 -9.24
C GLY A 72 -23.08 -0.29 -9.23
N TRP A 73 -23.37 0.34 -8.08
CA TRP A 73 -24.32 1.45 -8.03
C TRP A 73 -23.83 2.69 -8.76
N ILE A 74 -22.53 3.02 -8.63
CA ILE A 74 -21.91 4.13 -9.35
C ILE A 74 -21.96 3.84 -10.86
N GLU A 75 -21.50 2.66 -11.29
CA GLU A 75 -21.50 2.27 -12.69
C GLU A 75 -22.91 2.31 -13.29
N ALA A 76 -23.91 1.74 -12.61
CA ALA A 76 -25.30 1.77 -13.09
C ALA A 76 -25.85 3.20 -13.17
N GLY A 77 -25.55 4.05 -12.18
CA GLY A 77 -25.98 5.45 -12.17
C GLY A 77 -25.38 6.26 -13.30
N PHE A 78 -24.07 6.12 -13.55
CA PHE A 78 -23.39 6.80 -14.65
C PHE A 78 -23.76 6.22 -16.02
N SER A 79 -24.01 4.92 -16.12
CA SER A 79 -24.52 4.28 -17.35
C SER A 79 -25.90 4.84 -17.73
N ALA A 80 -26.84 4.89 -16.78
CA ALA A 80 -28.17 5.44 -17.01
C ALA A 80 -28.13 6.93 -17.38
N LEU A 81 -27.23 7.70 -16.74
CA LEU A 81 -27.02 9.11 -17.07
C LEU A 81 -26.43 9.28 -18.48
N GLY A 82 -25.52 8.39 -18.88
CA GLY A 82 -24.93 8.36 -20.21
C GLY A 82 -25.96 8.05 -21.29
N GLU A 83 -26.80 7.03 -21.08
CA GLU A 83 -27.90 6.68 -21.99
C GLU A 83 -28.92 7.82 -22.12
N TRP A 84 -29.27 8.46 -21.00
CA TRP A 84 -30.17 9.61 -21.01
C TRP A 84 -29.58 10.79 -21.79
N ALA A 85 -28.30 11.10 -21.57
CA ALA A 85 -27.61 12.17 -22.29
C ALA A 85 -27.50 11.87 -23.79
N ALA A 86 -27.21 10.62 -24.16
CA ALA A 86 -27.15 10.19 -25.56
C ALA A 86 -28.52 10.32 -26.26
N GLY A 87 -29.62 10.00 -25.55
CA GLY A 87 -30.98 10.14 -26.08
C GLY A 87 -31.45 11.59 -26.29
N ALA A 88 -30.85 12.55 -25.58
CA ALA A 88 -31.18 13.98 -25.70
C ALA A 88 -30.42 14.70 -26.83
N ILE A 89 -29.34 14.10 -27.36
CA ILE A 89 -28.44 14.74 -28.32
C ILE A 89 -28.70 14.17 -29.73
N PRO A 90 -29.13 15.00 -30.71
CA PRO A 90 -29.43 14.51 -32.06
C PRO A 90 -28.21 14.06 -32.87
N SER A 91 -27.02 14.58 -32.55
CA SER A 91 -25.80 14.28 -33.29
C SER A 91 -25.08 13.06 -32.67
N PRO A 92 -24.88 11.96 -33.44
CA PRO A 92 -24.27 10.74 -32.91
C PRO A 92 -22.87 10.94 -32.32
N TRP A 93 -22.07 11.83 -32.94
CA TRP A 93 -20.70 12.07 -32.50
C TRP A 93 -20.64 12.83 -31.16
N TRP A 94 -21.52 13.83 -30.97
CA TRP A 94 -21.63 14.56 -29.71
C TRP A 94 -22.26 13.71 -28.60
N ALA A 95 -23.22 12.84 -28.96
CA ALA A 95 -23.81 11.89 -28.03
C ALA A 95 -22.76 10.94 -27.45
N SER A 96 -21.96 10.28 -28.29
CA SER A 96 -20.88 9.39 -27.83
C SER A 96 -19.78 10.12 -27.06
N PHE A 97 -19.40 11.34 -27.48
CA PHE A 97 -18.38 12.10 -26.75
C PHE A 97 -18.82 12.45 -25.32
N ILE A 98 -20.08 12.86 -25.14
CA ILE A 98 -20.60 13.24 -23.82
C ILE A 98 -20.92 12.00 -22.97
N ALA A 99 -21.61 11.01 -23.54
CA ALA A 99 -22.02 9.80 -22.83
C ALA A 99 -20.83 8.90 -22.47
N ASP A 100 -20.02 8.50 -23.46
CA ASP A 100 -18.92 7.56 -23.23
C ASP A 100 -17.65 8.27 -22.75
N GLY A 101 -17.35 9.44 -23.33
CA GLY A 101 -16.14 10.19 -23.03
C GLY A 101 -16.18 10.88 -21.67
N ILE A 102 -17.14 11.77 -21.46
CA ILE A 102 -17.22 12.58 -20.24
C ILE A 102 -17.90 11.79 -19.11
N ILE A 103 -19.14 11.32 -19.33
CA ILE A 103 -19.93 10.67 -18.27
C ILE A 103 -19.33 9.31 -17.92
N GLY A 104 -19.04 8.47 -18.92
CA GLY A 104 -18.36 7.19 -18.71
C GLY A 104 -16.97 7.35 -18.07
N GLY A 105 -16.18 8.32 -18.54
CA GLY A 105 -14.87 8.63 -17.95
C GLY A 105 -14.95 9.06 -16.48
N LEU A 106 -15.89 9.95 -16.12
CA LEU A 106 -16.14 10.35 -14.73
C LEU A 106 -16.63 9.17 -13.90
N GLY A 107 -17.56 8.37 -14.43
CA GLY A 107 -18.06 7.15 -13.77
C GLY A 107 -16.92 6.22 -13.39
N PHE A 108 -16.00 5.95 -14.33
CA PHE A 108 -14.82 5.14 -14.08
C PHE A 108 -13.95 5.68 -12.94
N ILE A 109 -13.70 6.99 -12.90
CA ILE A 109 -12.91 7.60 -11.82
C ILE A 109 -13.62 7.47 -10.47
N LEU A 110 -14.93 7.73 -10.42
CA LEU A 110 -15.72 7.64 -9.19
C LEU A 110 -15.84 6.21 -8.66
N THR A 111 -15.82 5.20 -9.53
CA THR A 111 -15.82 3.78 -9.13
C THR A 111 -14.60 3.40 -8.28
N PHE A 112 -13.49 4.13 -8.33
CA PHE A 112 -12.34 3.90 -7.44
C PHE A 112 -12.51 4.44 -6.02
N VAL A 113 -13.48 5.32 -5.77
CA VAL A 113 -13.66 5.94 -4.44
C VAL A 113 -14.05 4.90 -3.38
N PRO A 114 -15.03 3.99 -3.60
CA PRO A 114 -15.37 2.96 -2.63
C PRO A 114 -14.20 2.04 -2.22
N PRO A 115 -13.42 1.41 -3.12
CA PRO A 115 -12.32 0.55 -2.71
C PRO A 115 -11.22 1.31 -1.96
N ILE A 116 -10.94 2.57 -2.33
CA ILE A 116 -10.01 3.43 -1.58
C ILE A 116 -10.51 3.67 -0.16
N PHE A 117 -11.80 3.99 0.01
CA PHE A 117 -12.40 4.20 1.33
C PHE A 117 -12.28 2.96 2.23
N PHE A 118 -12.66 1.78 1.74
CA PHE A 118 -12.58 0.55 2.54
C PHE A 118 -11.14 0.12 2.82
N LEU A 119 -10.21 0.38 1.89
CA LEU A 119 -8.79 0.16 2.10
C LEU A 119 -8.26 1.04 3.24
N PHE A 120 -8.56 2.34 3.23
CA PHE A 120 -8.21 3.25 4.32
C PHE A 120 -8.85 2.85 5.65
N LEU A 121 -10.11 2.44 5.64
CA LEU A 121 -10.79 1.95 6.84
C LEU A 121 -10.06 0.74 7.45
N ALA A 122 -9.68 -0.24 6.62
CA ALA A 122 -8.97 -1.42 7.09
C ALA A 122 -7.55 -1.09 7.59
N ILE A 123 -6.85 -0.18 6.92
CA ILE A 123 -5.54 0.34 7.35
C ILE A 123 -5.66 1.05 8.69
N ALA A 124 -6.66 1.92 8.88
CA ALA A 124 -6.88 2.63 10.13
C ALA A 124 -7.13 1.66 11.30
N VAL A 125 -7.93 0.61 11.08
CA VAL A 125 -8.14 -0.45 12.09
C VAL A 125 -6.82 -1.16 12.44
N LEU A 126 -5.97 -1.43 11.44
CA LEU A 126 -4.65 -2.04 11.69
C LEU A 126 -3.68 -1.10 12.41
N GLU A 127 -3.74 0.20 12.12
CA GLU A 127 -2.98 1.25 12.80
C GLU A 127 -3.40 1.33 14.28
N ASP A 128 -4.70 1.43 14.56
CA ASP A 128 -5.27 1.51 15.91
C ASP A 128 -5.01 0.24 16.75
N SER A 129 -4.91 -0.92 16.11
CA SER A 129 -4.56 -2.18 16.80
C SER A 129 -3.09 -2.26 17.25
N GLY A 130 -2.26 -1.30 16.85
CA GLY A 130 -0.81 -1.32 17.08
C GLY A 130 -0.09 -2.45 16.35
N TYR A 131 -0.73 -3.12 15.40
CA TYR A 131 -0.10 -4.17 14.59
C TYR A 131 0.96 -3.58 13.65
N MET A 132 0.73 -2.38 13.12
CA MET A 132 1.70 -1.69 12.26
C MET A 132 3.06 -1.47 12.92
N ALA A 133 3.07 -1.11 14.21
CA ALA A 133 4.31 -0.96 14.97
C ALA A 133 5.08 -2.29 15.05
N ARG A 134 4.38 -3.41 15.23
CA ARG A 134 4.96 -4.76 15.30
C ARG A 134 5.49 -5.26 13.95
N VAL A 135 4.78 -4.96 12.87
CA VAL A 135 5.20 -5.31 11.49
C VAL A 135 6.50 -4.59 11.09
N ALA A 136 6.67 -3.33 11.47
CA ALA A 136 7.87 -2.58 11.15
C ALA A 136 9.13 -3.28 11.68
N PHE A 137 9.08 -3.84 12.91
CA PHE A 137 10.19 -4.61 13.49
C PHE A 137 10.46 -5.93 12.75
N LEU A 138 9.41 -6.61 12.27
CA LEU A 138 9.55 -7.85 11.52
C LEU A 138 10.32 -7.64 10.20
N TRP A 139 10.08 -6.51 9.55
CA TRP A 139 10.69 -6.17 8.26
C TRP A 139 11.99 -5.37 8.35
N ASP A 140 12.38 -4.96 9.56
CA ASP A 140 13.53 -4.09 9.79
C ASP A 140 14.83 -4.65 9.20
N ARG A 141 15.10 -5.95 9.40
CA ARG A 141 16.30 -6.60 8.85
C ARG A 141 16.32 -6.63 7.33
N VAL A 142 15.17 -6.79 6.68
CA VAL A 142 15.08 -6.83 5.21
C VAL A 142 15.30 -5.44 4.65
N MET A 143 14.64 -4.43 5.21
CA MET A 143 14.76 -3.05 4.72
C MET A 143 16.08 -2.39 5.03
N THR A 144 16.69 -2.70 6.18
CA THR A 144 18.05 -2.23 6.49
C THR A 144 19.06 -2.73 5.44
N GLY A 145 18.82 -3.91 4.85
CA GLY A 145 19.64 -4.43 3.74
C GLY A 145 19.51 -3.63 2.43
N ILE A 146 18.42 -2.89 2.27
CA ILE A 146 18.13 -2.00 1.13
C ILE A 146 18.35 -0.53 1.54
N GLY A 147 18.88 -0.24 2.74
CA GLY A 147 19.14 1.12 3.21
C GLY A 147 17.89 1.89 3.68
N LEU A 148 16.76 1.22 3.91
CA LEU A 148 15.50 1.83 4.36
C LEU A 148 15.11 1.33 5.76
N SER A 149 14.32 2.10 6.51
CA SER A 149 13.70 1.60 7.74
C SER A 149 12.61 0.55 7.47
N GLY A 150 12.42 -0.37 8.43
CA GLY A 150 11.33 -1.34 8.40
C GLY A 150 9.93 -0.70 8.33
N LYS A 151 9.79 0.58 8.70
CA LYS A 151 8.55 1.37 8.59
C LYS A 151 8.14 1.61 7.12
N SER A 152 9.09 1.62 6.18
CA SER A 152 8.84 1.86 4.75
C SER A 152 8.11 0.71 4.05
N VAL A 153 8.12 -0.50 4.62
CA VAL A 153 7.47 -1.68 4.03
C VAL A 153 5.97 -1.52 3.90
N ILE A 154 5.35 -0.88 4.90
CA ILE A 154 3.90 -0.74 4.95
C ILE A 154 3.44 0.10 3.74
N PRO A 155 3.92 1.34 3.53
CA PRO A 155 3.65 2.11 2.31
C PRO A 155 3.95 1.36 1.01
N LEU A 156 5.13 0.72 0.90
CA LEU A 156 5.54 0.04 -0.34
C LEU A 156 4.59 -1.11 -0.70
N LEU A 157 4.11 -1.86 0.29
CA LEU A 157 3.15 -2.95 0.05
C LEU A 157 1.76 -2.43 -0.28
N LEU A 158 1.32 -1.36 0.39
CA LEU A 158 0.08 -0.67 0.04
C LEU A 158 0.12 -0.14 -1.41
N GLY A 159 1.30 0.22 -1.91
CA GLY A 159 1.53 0.72 -3.28
C GLY A 159 1.06 -0.23 -4.37
N PHE A 160 1.20 -1.55 -4.14
CA PHE A 160 0.69 -2.57 -5.07
C PHE A 160 -0.85 -2.52 -5.20
N GLY A 161 -1.55 -2.12 -4.14
CA GLY A 161 -2.99 -1.90 -4.16
C GLY A 161 -3.34 -0.55 -4.76
N CYS A 162 -2.96 0.52 -4.07
CA CYS A 162 -3.23 1.89 -4.52
C CYS A 162 -2.12 2.84 -4.05
N ASN A 163 -1.54 3.60 -4.97
CA ASN A 163 -0.45 4.52 -4.67
C ASN A 163 -0.88 5.72 -3.82
N VAL A 164 -2.14 6.13 -3.85
CA VAL A 164 -2.65 7.27 -3.05
C VAL A 164 -2.58 6.99 -1.53
N PRO A 165 -3.21 5.92 -0.99
CA PRO A 165 -3.09 5.57 0.43
C PRO A 165 -1.66 5.22 0.82
N ALA A 166 -0.91 4.57 -0.07
CA ALA A 166 0.49 4.24 0.18
C ALA A 166 1.35 5.49 0.40
N ILE A 167 1.23 6.53 -0.44
CA ILE A 167 1.94 7.80 -0.24
C ILE A 167 1.51 8.45 1.08
N ILE A 168 0.21 8.49 1.39
CA ILE A 168 -0.29 9.09 2.63
C ILE A 168 0.23 8.33 3.87
N ALA A 169 0.35 7.00 3.78
CA ALA A 169 0.89 6.16 4.85
C ALA A 169 2.37 6.44 5.15
N THR A 170 3.13 7.03 4.22
CA THR A 170 4.54 7.42 4.48
C THR A 170 4.68 8.46 5.58
N ARG A 171 3.60 9.14 6.00
CA ARG A 171 3.60 10.10 7.12
C ARG A 171 4.04 9.48 8.45
N THR A 172 3.97 8.16 8.60
CA THR A 172 4.40 7.43 9.81
C THR A 172 5.92 7.21 9.86
N ILE A 173 6.65 7.52 8.79
CA ILE A 173 8.11 7.45 8.72
C ILE A 173 8.69 8.74 9.32
N GLU A 174 9.50 8.59 10.37
CA GLU A 174 10.12 9.70 11.11
C GLU A 174 11.30 10.32 10.36
N ASP A 175 12.12 9.48 9.73
CA ASP A 175 13.28 9.93 8.96
C ASP A 175 12.83 10.51 7.61
N GLU A 176 13.24 11.75 7.34
CA GLU A 176 12.83 12.47 6.15
C GLU A 176 13.42 11.84 4.87
N ARG A 177 14.63 11.29 4.91
CA ARG A 177 15.25 10.65 3.75
C ARG A 177 14.49 9.38 3.40
N ASP A 178 14.24 8.52 4.38
CA ASP A 178 13.46 7.29 4.17
C ASP A 178 12.06 7.60 3.65
N ARG A 179 11.43 8.64 4.19
CA ARG A 179 10.10 9.08 3.74
C ARG A 179 10.13 9.53 2.29
N LEU A 180 11.09 10.36 1.90
CA LEU A 180 11.22 10.85 0.52
C LEU A 180 11.53 9.71 -0.46
N ILE A 181 12.45 8.81 -0.12
CA ILE A 181 12.76 7.64 -0.97
C ILE A 181 11.50 6.78 -1.13
N THR A 182 10.78 6.51 -0.05
CA THR A 182 9.53 5.72 -0.11
C THR A 182 8.47 6.39 -0.99
N VAL A 183 8.30 7.71 -0.89
CA VAL A 183 7.37 8.47 -1.75
C VAL A 183 7.79 8.43 -3.22
N LEU A 184 9.09 8.46 -3.53
CA LEU A 184 9.61 8.41 -4.90
C LEU A 184 9.56 7.01 -5.51
N VAL A 185 9.77 5.98 -4.69
CA VAL A 185 9.76 4.57 -5.12
C VAL A 185 8.33 4.07 -5.32
N ASN A 186 7.38 4.51 -4.50
CA ASN A 186 6.01 4.00 -4.52
C ASN A 186 5.30 4.14 -5.90
N PRO A 187 5.42 5.26 -6.64
CA PRO A 187 4.93 5.38 -7.99
C PRO A 187 5.56 4.43 -9.02
N LEU A 188 6.69 3.77 -8.73
CA LEU A 188 7.29 2.77 -9.62
C LEU A 188 6.65 1.39 -9.43
N ILE A 189 5.98 1.20 -8.29
CA ILE A 189 5.13 0.05 -8.03
C ILE A 189 3.85 0.24 -8.85
N SER A 190 3.59 -0.72 -9.74
CA SER A 190 2.41 -0.69 -10.59
C SER A 190 1.20 -1.19 -9.81
N CYS A 191 0.24 -0.30 -9.58
CA CYS A 191 -1.05 -0.65 -9.00
C CYS A 191 -1.99 -1.28 -10.04
N SER A 192 -3.01 -1.99 -9.55
CA SER A 192 -4.03 -2.66 -10.38
C SER A 192 -4.69 -1.75 -11.42
N ALA A 193 -4.85 -0.45 -11.11
CA ALA A 193 -5.44 0.53 -12.02
C ALA A 193 -4.58 0.90 -13.24
N ARG A 194 -3.26 0.68 -13.18
CA ARG A 194 -2.36 0.98 -14.33
C ARG A 194 -2.36 -0.10 -15.39
N LEU A 195 -2.65 -1.34 -14.99
CA LEU A 195 -2.61 -2.48 -15.91
C LEU A 195 -3.62 -2.32 -17.07
N PRO A 196 -4.89 -1.89 -16.86
CA PRO A 196 -5.81 -1.60 -17.95
C PRO A 196 -5.28 -0.55 -18.93
N VAL A 197 -4.64 0.52 -18.42
CA VAL A 197 -4.04 1.58 -19.26
C VAL A 197 -2.88 1.02 -20.08
N TYR A 198 -2.01 0.22 -19.46
CA TYR A 198 -0.90 -0.43 -20.16
C TYR A 198 -1.41 -1.40 -21.23
N VAL A 199 -2.45 -2.18 -20.94
CA VAL A 199 -3.07 -3.10 -21.91
C VAL A 199 -3.70 -2.32 -23.07
N LEU A 200 -4.41 -1.23 -22.80
CA LEU A 200 -5.03 -0.39 -23.83
C LEU A 200 -3.98 0.22 -24.77
N LEU A 201 -2.94 0.86 -24.22
CA LEU A 201 -1.89 1.50 -25.02
C LEU A 201 -1.01 0.45 -25.72
N ALA A 202 -0.56 -0.58 -25.02
CA ALA A 202 0.28 -1.60 -25.63
C ALA A 202 -0.48 -2.39 -26.71
N GLY A 203 -1.76 -2.69 -26.50
CA GLY A 203 -2.62 -3.36 -27.47
C GLY A 203 -2.87 -2.54 -28.73
N THR A 204 -3.07 -1.24 -28.58
CA THR A 204 -3.33 -0.33 -29.73
C THR A 204 -2.07 -0.07 -30.56
N PHE A 205 -0.92 0.19 -29.93
CA PHE A 205 0.32 0.56 -30.63
C PHE A 205 1.19 -0.63 -31.04
N PHE A 206 1.27 -1.69 -30.22
CA PHE A 206 2.25 -2.77 -30.40
C PHE A 206 1.64 -4.15 -30.69
N ARG A 207 0.30 -4.28 -30.64
CA ARG A 207 -0.49 -5.48 -30.98
C ARG A 207 0.14 -6.79 -30.47
N GLU A 208 0.85 -7.54 -31.33
CA GLU A 208 1.45 -8.83 -30.97
C GLU A 208 2.59 -8.73 -29.95
N ARG A 209 3.26 -7.57 -29.85
CA ARG A 209 4.34 -7.33 -28.88
C ARG A 209 3.86 -6.66 -27.59
N ALA A 210 2.54 -6.47 -27.44
CA ALA A 210 1.97 -5.78 -26.28
C ALA A 210 2.42 -6.40 -24.94
N GLY A 211 2.40 -7.73 -24.85
CA GLY A 211 2.84 -8.45 -23.66
C GLY A 211 4.31 -8.17 -23.30
N THR A 212 5.20 -8.17 -24.29
CA THR A 212 6.64 -7.88 -24.08
C THR A 212 6.87 -6.44 -23.64
N VAL A 213 6.11 -5.49 -24.20
CA VAL A 213 6.21 -4.07 -23.81
C VAL A 213 5.74 -3.88 -22.36
N ILE A 214 4.60 -4.46 -21.99
CA ILE A 214 4.09 -4.38 -20.61
C ILE A 214 5.10 -5.01 -19.65
N PHE A 215 5.60 -6.21 -19.95
CA PHE A 215 6.63 -6.86 -19.14
C PHE A 215 7.88 -5.99 -18.99
N GLY A 216 8.36 -5.38 -20.08
CA GLY A 216 9.49 -4.46 -20.06
C GLY A 216 9.24 -3.22 -19.19
N MET A 217 8.03 -2.67 -19.20
CA MET A 217 7.66 -1.55 -18.33
C MET A 217 7.67 -1.92 -16.84
N TYR A 218 7.16 -3.11 -16.49
CA TYR A 218 7.23 -3.62 -15.11
C TYR A 218 8.67 -3.84 -14.67
N LEU A 219 9.50 -4.46 -15.53
CA LEU A 219 10.90 -4.70 -15.24
C LEU A 219 11.68 -3.40 -15.05
N LEU A 220 11.45 -2.41 -15.92
CA LEU A 220 12.04 -1.08 -15.80
C LEU A 220 11.63 -0.39 -14.49
N GLY A 221 10.36 -0.48 -14.11
CA GLY A 221 9.86 0.05 -12.83
C GLY A 221 10.58 -0.57 -11.63
N ILE A 222 10.75 -1.90 -11.62
CA ILE A 222 11.49 -2.60 -10.56
C ILE A 222 12.97 -2.18 -10.53
N LEU A 223 13.63 -2.10 -11.69
CA LEU A 223 15.04 -1.71 -11.77
C LEU A 223 15.26 -0.28 -11.27
N LEU A 224 14.38 0.66 -11.65
CA LEU A 224 14.44 2.04 -11.18
C LEU A 224 14.14 2.14 -9.67
N ALA A 225 13.19 1.35 -9.16
CA ALA A 225 12.88 1.31 -7.74
C ALA A 225 14.07 0.83 -6.91
N VAL A 226 14.74 -0.24 -7.35
CA VAL A 226 15.95 -0.76 -6.69
C VAL A 226 17.15 0.16 -6.87
N GLY A 227 17.26 0.88 -7.99
CA GLY A 227 18.36 1.82 -8.21
C GLY A 227 18.24 3.15 -7.45
N MET A 228 17.03 3.53 -7.02
CA MET A 228 16.77 4.73 -6.22
C MET A 228 16.75 4.48 -4.71
N ALA A 229 16.58 3.22 -4.29
CA ALA A 229 16.68 2.79 -2.90
C ALA A 229 18.14 2.50 -2.54
#